data_AF-A0A7V4DCK9-F1
#
_entry.id   AF-A0A7V4DCK9-F1
#
_cell.length_a   1.000
_cell.length_b   1.000
_cell.length_c   1.000
_cell.angle_alpha   90.00
_cell.angle_beta   90.00
_cell.angle_gamma   90.00
#
_symmetry.space_group_name_H-M   'P 1'
#
loop_
_entity.id
_entity.type
_entity.pdbx_description
1 polymer ?
#
loop_
_entity_poly.entity_id
_entity_poly.type
_entity_poly.pdbx_seq_one_letter_code
_entity_poly.pdbx_strand_id
1 'polypeptide(L)'
;MKPGSLIFMFFIGFLFYFYYNANLFGQTINPEIPMPIKNSLDKEYPGWYLAEVGIEIYEFFKRSNLEFYPNYIYGDFDGNGMLDYSLMITYCDSNYVIAFLKNKQGFKKYVLDSHDKNYKDIYLWLLKKVKKIIIMT
;
A
#
# COMPACT_ATOMS: atom_id res chain seq x y z
N MET A 1 -7.45 37.66 -44.52
CA MET A 1 -8.00 36.55 -43.70
C MET A 1 -7.29 35.27 -44.09
N LYS A 2 -6.62 34.59 -43.16
CA LYS A 2 -6.07 33.24 -43.36
C LYS A 2 -6.87 32.26 -42.48
N PRO A 3 -7.54 31.25 -43.05
CA PRO A 3 -8.20 30.20 -42.29
C PRO A 3 -7.17 29.10 -42.02
N GLY A 4 -6.87 28.83 -40.75
CA GLY A 4 -5.90 27.77 -40.45
C GLY A 4 -5.50 27.58 -39.00
N SER A 5 -6.03 28.37 -38.05
CA SER A 5 -5.52 28.35 -36.68
C SER A 5 -6.42 27.65 -35.64
N LEU A 6 -7.59 27.13 -36.02
CA LEU A 6 -8.52 26.55 -35.05
C LEU A 6 -8.47 25.03 -34.92
N ILE A 7 -7.99 24.29 -35.93
CA ILE A 7 -7.97 22.82 -35.90
C ILE A 7 -6.76 22.29 -35.11
N PHE A 8 -5.68 23.07 -34.99
CA PHE A 8 -4.45 22.64 -34.31
C PHE A 8 -4.53 22.73 -32.77
N MET A 9 -5.44 23.53 -32.22
CA MET A 9 -5.57 23.71 -30.76
C MET A 9 -6.35 22.59 -30.06
N PHE A 10 -7.19 21.83 -30.76
CA PHE A 10 -7.93 20.72 -30.16
C PHE A 10 -7.11 19.42 -30.03
N PHE A 11 -6.11 19.22 -30.89
CA PHE A 11 -5.28 18.01 -30.85
C PHE A 11 -4.26 17.99 -29.71
N ILE A 12 -3.74 19.16 -29.31
CA ILE A 12 -2.76 19.26 -28.22
C ILE A 12 -3.44 19.00 -26.86
N GLY A 13 -4.67 19.51 -26.66
CA GLY A 13 -5.42 19.24 -25.42
C GLY A 13 -5.74 17.75 -25.23
N PHE A 14 -6.05 17.03 -26.31
CA PHE A 14 -6.34 15.60 -26.25
C PHE A 14 -5.08 14.76 -25.99
N LEU A 15 -3.93 15.12 -26.57
CA LEU A 15 -2.66 14.45 -26.28
C LEU A 15 -2.19 14.68 -24.82
N PHE A 16 -2.42 15.86 -24.24
CA PHE A 16 -2.12 16.10 -22.82
C PHE A 16 -3.08 15.35 -21.89
N TYR A 17 -4.37 15.24 -22.25
CA TYR A 17 -5.33 14.45 -21.47
C TYR A 17 -4.93 12.97 -21.44
N PHE A 18 -4.47 12.40 -22.55
CA PHE A 18 -3.97 11.02 -22.56
C PHE A 18 -2.59 10.86 -21.91
N TYR A 19 -1.68 11.85 -22.01
CA TYR A 19 -0.36 11.77 -21.36
C TYR A 19 -0.45 11.85 -19.83
N TYR A 20 -1.40 12.63 -19.29
CA TYR A 20 -1.68 12.63 -17.84
C TYR A 20 -2.35 11.34 -17.37
N ASN A 21 -3.22 10.73 -18.19
CA ASN A 21 -3.87 9.46 -17.84
C ASN A 21 -2.99 8.21 -18.07
N ALA A 22 -1.91 8.30 -18.86
CA ALA A 22 -1.02 7.16 -19.11
C ALA A 22 -0.05 6.86 -17.95
N ASN A 23 0.11 7.76 -16.99
CA ASN A 23 0.90 7.53 -15.76
C ASN A 23 0.05 7.18 -14.53
N LEU A 24 -1.27 7.01 -14.71
CA LEU A 24 -2.21 6.59 -13.66
C LEU A 24 -2.10 5.11 -13.29
N PHE A 25 -1.29 4.35 -14.01
CA PHE A 25 -0.75 3.09 -13.52
C PHE A 25 0.56 3.39 -12.80
N GLY A 26 0.44 3.89 -11.56
CA GLY A 26 1.55 3.86 -10.63
C GLY A 26 2.14 2.46 -10.66
N GLN A 27 3.42 2.33 -10.98
CA GLN A 27 4.11 1.05 -10.97
C GLN A 27 3.77 0.36 -9.65
N THR A 28 2.94 -0.68 -9.71
CA THR A 28 2.63 -1.54 -8.57
C THR A 28 3.88 -2.36 -8.31
N ILE A 29 4.87 -1.73 -7.70
CA ILE A 29 5.99 -2.46 -7.12
C ILE A 29 5.37 -3.25 -5.99
N ASN A 30 5.12 -4.53 -6.26
CA ASN A 30 4.53 -5.44 -5.31
C ASN A 30 5.64 -5.79 -4.32
N PRO A 31 5.58 -5.37 -3.05
CA PRO A 31 6.64 -5.66 -2.10
C PRO A 31 6.85 -7.18 -2.00
N GLU A 32 8.11 -7.60 -1.88
CA GLU A 32 8.42 -9.01 -1.70
C GLU A 32 8.01 -9.45 -0.30
N ILE A 33 6.81 -10.03 -0.20
CA ILE A 33 6.26 -10.57 1.04
C ILE A 33 6.92 -11.93 1.32
N PRO A 34 7.50 -12.16 2.52
CA PRO A 34 8.14 -13.42 2.85
C PRO A 34 7.23 -14.64 2.62
N MET A 35 7.78 -15.69 2.01
CA MET A 35 7.03 -16.91 1.67
C MET A 35 6.22 -17.50 2.84
N PRO A 36 6.74 -17.58 4.09
CA PRO A 36 5.95 -18.08 5.22
C PRO A 36 4.71 -17.23 5.54
N ILE A 37 4.82 -15.91 5.39
CA ILE A 37 3.70 -14.98 5.59
C ILE A 37 2.68 -15.16 4.48
N LYS A 38 3.14 -15.18 3.22
CA LYS A 38 2.30 -15.43 2.05
C LYS A 38 1.51 -16.74 2.20
N ASN A 39 2.18 -17.83 2.57
CA ASN A 39 1.53 -19.13 2.77
C ASN A 39 0.48 -19.09 3.91
N SER A 40 0.76 -18.37 5.00
CA SER A 40 -0.21 -18.18 6.09
C SER A 40 -1.45 -17.42 5.61
N LEU A 41 -1.25 -16.37 4.83
CA LEU A 41 -2.34 -15.57 4.27
C LEU A 41 -3.14 -16.36 3.21
N ASP A 42 -2.47 -17.08 2.31
CA ASP A 42 -3.12 -17.91 1.28
C ASP A 42 -4.02 -19.00 1.90
N LYS A 43 -3.61 -19.53 3.07
CA LYS A 43 -4.37 -20.53 3.81
C LYS A 43 -5.61 -19.94 4.51
N GLU A 44 -5.50 -18.75 5.09
CA GLU A 44 -6.52 -18.18 5.96
C GLU A 44 -7.43 -17.15 5.26
N TYR A 45 -6.94 -16.51 4.20
CA TYR A 45 -7.62 -15.47 3.43
C TYR A 45 -7.47 -15.77 1.92
N PRO A 46 -8.00 -16.88 1.41
CA PRO A 46 -7.75 -17.30 0.02
C PRO A 46 -8.21 -16.22 -0.98
N GLY A 47 -7.29 -15.76 -1.84
CA GLY A 47 -7.56 -14.68 -2.80
C GLY A 47 -7.34 -13.27 -2.25
N TRP A 48 -6.68 -13.13 -1.10
CA TRP A 48 -6.24 -11.84 -0.58
C TRP A 48 -5.31 -11.10 -1.56
N TYR A 49 -5.28 -9.79 -1.44
CA TYR A 49 -4.30 -8.92 -2.08
C TYR A 49 -3.97 -7.76 -1.14
N LEU A 50 -2.88 -7.03 -1.40
CA LEU A 50 -2.56 -5.83 -0.63
C LEU A 50 -3.65 -4.77 -0.86
N ALA A 51 -4.15 -4.20 0.24
CA ALA A 51 -5.22 -3.23 0.16
C ALA A 51 -4.80 -1.99 -0.64
N GLU A 52 -5.72 -1.48 -1.45
CA GLU A 52 -5.53 -0.19 -2.12
C GLU A 52 -5.44 0.92 -1.08
N VAL A 53 -4.61 1.91 -1.38
CA VAL A 53 -4.45 3.10 -0.55
C VAL A 53 -4.79 4.31 -1.40
N GLY A 54 -5.44 5.32 -0.81
CA GLY A 54 -5.73 6.57 -1.49
C GLY A 54 -4.48 7.18 -2.15
N ILE A 55 -4.66 7.75 -3.34
CA ILE A 55 -3.56 8.35 -4.11
C ILE A 55 -2.84 9.46 -3.33
N GLU A 56 -3.57 10.20 -2.51
CA GLU A 56 -3.03 11.29 -1.68
C GLU A 56 -2.02 10.77 -0.66
N ILE A 57 -2.26 9.59 -0.09
CA ILE A 57 -1.36 8.94 0.86
C ILE A 57 -0.12 8.44 0.13
N TYR A 58 -0.27 7.84 -1.04
CA TYR A 58 0.87 7.40 -1.84
C TYR A 58 1.79 8.57 -2.20
N GLU A 59 1.20 9.68 -2.66
CA GLU A 59 1.94 10.92 -2.95
C GLU A 59 2.55 11.55 -1.69
N PHE A 60 1.91 11.41 -0.52
CA PHE A 60 2.50 11.82 0.75
C PHE A 60 3.76 11.00 1.06
N PHE A 61 3.71 9.67 0.94
CA PHE A 61 4.85 8.79 1.23
C PHE A 61 6.02 9.06 0.29
N LYS A 62 5.73 9.22 -1.01
CA LYS A 62 6.70 9.58 -2.04
C LYS A 62 7.37 10.92 -1.76
N ARG A 63 6.59 11.97 -1.45
CA ARG A 63 7.14 13.30 -1.09
C ARG A 63 7.96 13.28 0.20
N SER A 64 7.62 12.39 1.12
CA SER A 64 8.33 12.21 2.39
C SER A 64 9.59 11.34 2.28
N ASN A 65 9.92 10.86 1.06
CA ASN A 65 11.04 9.97 0.79
C ASN A 65 11.04 8.72 1.70
N LEU A 66 9.85 8.17 1.97
CA LEU A 66 9.70 6.94 2.72
C LEU A 66 9.96 5.75 1.79
N GLU A 67 10.86 4.86 2.19
CA GLU A 67 11.27 3.68 1.40
C GLU A 67 10.29 2.50 1.52
N PHE A 68 9.21 2.65 2.29
CA PHE A 68 8.22 1.61 2.54
C PHE A 68 6.86 1.97 1.95
N TYR A 69 6.04 0.95 1.70
CA TYR A 69 4.71 1.14 1.13
C TYR A 69 3.71 1.48 2.24
N PRO A 70 2.68 2.30 1.97
CA PRO A 70 1.67 2.64 2.97
C PRO A 70 0.86 1.44 3.49
N ASN A 71 0.78 0.37 2.71
CA ASN A 71 0.07 -0.88 3.04
C ASN A 71 1.02 -2.04 3.40
N TYR A 72 2.33 -1.81 3.44
CA TYR A 72 3.33 -2.82 3.77
C TYR A 72 4.56 -2.20 4.43
N ILE A 73 4.77 -2.55 5.70
CA ILE A 73 5.91 -2.10 6.49
C ILE A 73 6.61 -3.29 7.15
N TYR A 74 7.91 -3.15 7.39
CA TYR A 74 8.71 -4.13 8.12
C TYR A 74 9.62 -3.42 9.13
N GLY A 75 10.02 -4.13 10.18
CA GLY A 75 10.88 -3.60 11.23
C GLY A 75 10.95 -4.53 12.44
N ASP A 76 11.66 -4.12 13.48
CA ASP A 76 11.68 -4.81 14.79
C ASP A 76 10.62 -4.17 15.69
N PHE A 77 9.38 -4.67 15.63
CA PHE A 77 8.23 -4.06 16.30
C PHE A 77 8.14 -4.48 17.76
N ASP A 78 8.55 -5.69 18.11
CA ASP A 78 8.51 -6.18 19.48
C ASP A 78 9.84 -6.03 20.26
N GLY A 79 10.90 -5.59 19.58
CA GLY A 79 12.19 -5.32 20.20
C GLY A 79 13.09 -6.55 20.35
N ASN A 80 12.75 -7.68 19.73
CA ASN A 80 13.52 -8.91 19.80
C ASN A 80 14.71 -8.98 18.81
N GLY A 81 14.87 -7.96 17.96
CA GLY A 81 15.96 -7.85 16.98
C GLY A 81 15.76 -8.70 15.72
N MET A 82 14.58 -9.30 15.55
CA MET A 82 14.16 -9.99 14.33
C MET A 82 13.30 -9.07 13.47
N LEU A 83 13.19 -9.41 12.19
CA LEU A 83 12.39 -8.65 11.23
C LEU A 83 10.94 -9.11 11.26
N ASP A 84 10.07 -8.22 11.75
CA ASP A 84 8.62 -8.31 11.74
C ASP A 84 8.02 -7.60 10.54
N TYR A 85 6.77 -7.92 10.24
CA TYR A 85 6.04 -7.38 9.09
C TYR A 85 4.64 -6.96 9.49
N SER A 86 4.14 -5.89 8.89
CA SER A 86 2.74 -5.54 8.98
C SER A 86 2.21 -5.18 7.60
N LEU A 87 1.05 -5.73 7.28
CA LEU A 87 0.42 -5.64 5.98
C LEU A 87 -1.03 -5.21 6.17
N MET A 88 -1.50 -4.35 5.27
CA MET A 88 -2.91 -4.12 5.07
C MET A 88 -3.34 -4.91 3.84
N ILE A 89 -4.25 -5.87 4.03
CA ILE A 89 -4.76 -6.73 2.97
C ILE A 89 -6.25 -6.51 2.77
N THR A 90 -6.74 -6.71 1.55
CA THR A 90 -8.17 -6.83 1.29
C THR A 90 -8.52 -8.30 1.09
N TYR A 91 -9.60 -8.75 1.75
CA TYR A 91 -10.19 -10.06 1.57
C TYR A 91 -11.72 -9.91 1.65
N CYS A 92 -12.42 -10.44 0.64
CA CYS A 92 -13.85 -10.21 0.44
C CYS A 92 -14.18 -8.70 0.46
N ASP A 93 -15.06 -8.27 1.37
CA ASP A 93 -15.51 -6.88 1.51
C ASP A 93 -14.83 -6.14 2.66
N SER A 94 -13.67 -6.62 3.12
CA SER A 94 -12.98 -6.04 4.27
C SER A 94 -11.48 -5.86 4.05
N ASN A 95 -10.96 -4.78 4.61
CA ASN A 95 -9.54 -4.53 4.78
C ASN A 95 -9.12 -5.02 6.17
N TYR A 96 -8.01 -5.74 6.26
CA TYR A 96 -7.43 -6.22 7.51
C TYR A 96 -6.04 -5.65 7.69
N VAL A 97 -5.77 -5.11 8.88
CA VAL A 97 -4.40 -4.79 9.29
C VAL A 97 -3.86 -5.96 10.10
N ILE A 98 -2.80 -6.58 9.58
CA ILE A 98 -2.22 -7.79 10.17
C ILE A 98 -0.75 -7.54 10.46
N ALA A 99 -0.30 -7.93 11.65
CA ALA A 99 1.11 -7.99 12.02
C ALA A 99 1.58 -9.44 12.12
N PHE A 100 2.79 -9.69 11.66
CA PHE A 100 3.51 -10.95 11.74
C PHE A 100 4.80 -10.71 12.52
N LEU A 101 4.81 -11.08 13.79
CA LEU A 101 5.98 -10.96 14.67
C LEU A 101 6.84 -12.22 14.54
N LYS A 102 8.13 -12.04 14.25
CA LYS A 102 9.06 -13.14 14.06
C LYS A 102 9.58 -13.62 15.41
N ASN A 103 9.60 -14.93 15.62
CA ASN A 103 10.21 -15.59 16.75
C ASN A 103 11.08 -16.77 16.29
N LYS A 104 11.63 -17.53 17.24
CA LYS A 104 12.49 -18.68 16.95
C LYS A 104 11.78 -19.81 16.18
N GLN A 105 10.45 -19.91 16.27
CA GLN A 105 9.64 -20.93 15.60
C GLN A 105 9.03 -20.47 14.26
N GLY A 106 9.16 -19.19 13.88
CA GLY A 106 8.57 -18.65 12.65
C GLY A 106 7.87 -17.32 12.90
N PHE A 107 6.77 -17.06 12.20
CA PHE A 107 5.96 -15.86 12.41
C PHE A 107 4.73 -16.17 13.24
N LYS A 108 4.42 -15.29 14.19
CA LYS A 108 3.16 -15.27 14.93
C LYS A 108 2.29 -14.14 14.39
N LYS A 109 1.09 -14.49 13.95
CA LYS A 109 0.13 -13.56 13.35
C LYS A 109 -0.75 -12.88 14.41
N TYR A 110 -1.02 -11.60 14.20
CA TYR A 110 -1.93 -10.77 14.99
C TYR A 110 -2.78 -9.93 14.05
N VAL A 111 -4.11 -10.04 14.13
CA VAL A 111 -5.01 -9.09 13.47
C VAL A 111 -5.13 -7.88 14.38
N LEU A 112 -4.68 -6.72 13.92
CA LEU A 112 -4.67 -5.49 14.69
C LEU A 112 -5.99 -4.73 14.54
N ASP A 113 -6.56 -4.76 13.34
CA ASP A 113 -7.79 -4.03 13.02
C ASP A 113 -8.45 -4.57 11.73
N SER A 114 -9.72 -4.20 11.50
CA SER A 114 -10.47 -4.54 10.30
C SER A 114 -11.51 -3.47 9.96
N HIS A 115 -11.62 -3.13 8.67
CA HIS A 115 -12.54 -2.11 8.15
C HIS A 115 -13.25 -2.60 6.89
N ASP A 116 -14.32 -1.91 6.49
CA ASP A 116 -14.92 -2.11 5.18
C ASP A 116 -13.91 -1.79 4.07
N LYS A 117 -13.91 -2.57 2.98
CA LYS A 117 -12.94 -2.40 1.88
C LYS A 117 -12.98 -1.01 1.23
N ASN A 118 -14.11 -0.29 1.34
CA ASN A 118 -14.28 1.03 0.76
C ASN A 118 -13.61 2.14 1.60
N TYR A 119 -13.13 1.81 2.80
CA TYR A 119 -12.39 2.73 3.64
C TYR A 119 -10.93 2.81 3.15
N LYS A 120 -10.66 3.77 2.25
CA LYS A 120 -9.38 3.93 1.54
C LYS A 120 -8.39 4.90 2.20
N ASP A 121 -8.81 5.57 3.26
CA ASP A 121 -8.01 6.57 3.98
C ASP A 121 -7.11 5.94 5.06
N ILE A 122 -7.09 4.60 5.15
CA ILE A 122 -6.24 3.88 6.10
C ILE A 122 -4.86 3.60 5.50
N TYR A 123 -3.84 3.86 6.30
CA TYR A 123 -2.48 3.44 6.00
C TYR A 123 -1.71 3.06 7.28
N LEU A 124 -0.68 2.25 7.06
CA LEU A 124 0.24 1.83 8.11
C LEU A 124 1.32 2.87 8.28
N TRP A 125 1.49 3.35 9.52
CA TRP A 125 2.59 4.22 9.88
C TRP A 125 3.44 3.59 10.98
N LEU A 126 4.76 3.59 10.77
CA LEU A 126 5.71 3.16 11.79
C LEU A 126 6.32 4.37 12.50
N LEU A 127 6.08 4.51 13.81
CA LEU A 127 6.84 5.45 14.61
C LEU A 127 8.16 4.81 15.05
N LYS A 128 9.24 5.10 14.31
CA LYS A 128 10.61 4.61 14.55
C LYS A 128 11.10 4.81 16.00
N LYS A 129 10.66 5.87 16.68
CA LYS A 129 11.04 6.14 18.09
C LYS A 129 10.32 5.25 19.12
N VAL A 130 9.17 4.67 18.78
CA VAL A 130 8.28 4.01 19.75
C VAL A 130 8.15 2.51 19.49
N LYS A 131 8.79 1.99 18.43
CA LYS A 131 8.64 0.59 17.98
C LYS A 131 7.17 0.15 17.93
N LYS A 132 6.29 1.06 17.51
CA LYS A 132 4.85 0.87 17.53
C LYS A 132 4.30 1.10 16.12
N ILE A 133 3.50 0.15 15.66
CA ILE A 133 2.66 0.32 14.48
C ILE A 133 1.46 1.17 14.89
N ILE A 134 1.22 2.24 14.15
CA ILE A 134 0.02 3.05 14.27
C ILE A 134 -0.79 2.87 13.00
N ILE A 135 -2.06 2.58 13.18
CA ILE A 135 -3.06 2.59 12.12
C ILE A 135 -3.63 4.00 12.12
N MET A 136 -3.45 4.71 11.00
CA MET A 136 -4.05 6.02 10.80
C MET A 136 -5.28 5.85 9.93
N THR A 137 -6.40 6.42 10.40
CA THR A 137 -7.72 6.45 9.76
C THR A 137 -8.09 7.89 9.45
#